data_AF-A0A843CRC3-F1
#
_entry.id   AF-A0A843CRC3-F1
#
_cell.length_a   1.000
_cell.length_b   1.000
_cell.length_c   1.000
_cell.angle_alpha   90.00
_cell.angle_beta   90.00
_cell.angle_gamma   90.00
#
_symmetry.space_group_name_H-M   'P 1'
#
loop_
_entity.id
_entity.type
_entity.pdbx_description
1 polymer ?
#
loop_
_entity_poly.entity_id
_entity_poly.type
_entity_poly.pdbx_seq_one_letter_code
_entity_poly.pdbx_strand_id
1 'polypeptide(L)' 'MRKLRVGDSVWVATPKLAIERKMGTIVSVERKRKEPRYSVEWETYVLETGKPIKYSARELVSTRSRN' A
#
# COMPACT_ATOMS: atom_id res chain seq x y z
N MET A 1 11.46 2.60 -12.04
CA MET A 1 10.33 2.88 -11.12
C MET A 1 10.81 3.76 -9.99
N ARG A 2 10.04 4.80 -9.64
CA ARG A 2 10.35 5.67 -8.50
C ARG A 2 10.21 4.88 -7.19
N LYS A 3 11.13 5.08 -6.24
CA LYS A 3 11.02 4.51 -4.89
C LYS A 3 9.89 5.21 -4.15
N LEU A 4 8.92 4.42 -3.67
CA LEU A 4 7.85 4.88 -2.80
C LEU A 4 8.41 5.21 -1.41
N ARG A 5 7.82 6.19 -0.73
CA ARG A 5 8.22 6.69 0.58
C ARG A 5 7.06 6.61 1.55
N VAL A 6 7.38 6.65 2.85
CA VAL A 6 6.37 6.85 3.90
C VAL A 6 5.60 8.15 3.61
N GLY A 7 4.28 8.09 3.71
CA GLY A 7 3.37 9.19 3.38
C GLY A 7 2.92 9.24 1.91
N ASP A 8 3.51 8.44 1.00
CA ASP A 8 2.99 8.36 -0.37
C ASP A 8 1.64 7.61 -0.36
N SER A 9 0.65 8.17 -1.07
CA SER A 9 -0.61 7.51 -1.37
C SER A 9 -0.44 6.53 -2.55
N VAL A 10 -1.05 5.35 -2.42
CA VAL A 10 -0.94 4.26 -3.38
C VAL A 10 -2.26 3.53 -3.55
N TRP A 11 -2.56 3.09 -4.77
CA TRP A 11 -3.57 2.07 -5.02
C TRP A 11 -2.96 0.69 -4.82
N VAL A 12 -3.69 -0.19 -4.14
CA VAL A 12 -3.33 -1.61 -4.03
C VAL A 12 -3.89 -2.37 -5.23
N ALA A 13 -3.02 -2.98 -6.03
CA ALA A 13 -3.39 -3.65 -7.28
C ALA A 13 -4.04 -5.02 -7.06
N THR A 14 -3.64 -5.74 -6.00
CA THR A 14 -4.16 -7.07 -5.66
C THR A 14 -4.48 -7.10 -4.17
N PRO A 15 -5.64 -6.55 -3.75
CA PRO A 15 -6.02 -6.62 -2.35
C PRO A 15 -6.26 -8.09 -1.99
N LYS A 16 -5.70 -8.55 -0.87
CA LYS A 16 -5.99 -9.90 -0.33
C LYS A 16 -7.45 -10.04 0.12
N LEU A 17 -8.17 -8.93 0.20
CA LEU A 17 -9.59 -8.84 0.53
C LEU A 17 -10.32 -8.35 -0.72
N ALA A 18 -11.38 -9.04 -1.12
CA ALA A 18 -12.04 -8.91 -2.42
C ALA A 18 -12.80 -7.59 -2.67
N ILE A 19 -12.79 -6.66 -1.70
CA ILE A 19 -13.63 -5.46 -1.74
C ILE A 19 -12.76 -4.28 -2.18
N GLU A 20 -12.87 -3.97 -3.47
CA GLU A 20 -12.41 -2.77 -4.17
C GLU A 20 -10.91 -2.47 -4.21
N ARG A 21 -10.51 -1.73 -5.26
CA ARG A 21 -9.22 -1.03 -5.29
C ARG A 21 -9.18 -0.13 -4.06
N LYS A 22 -8.38 -0.47 -3.06
CA LYS A 22 -8.22 0.38 -1.87
C LYS A 22 -7.06 1.34 -2.10
N MET A 23 -7.32 2.62 -1.86
CA MET A 23 -6.28 3.63 -1.74
C MET A 23 -5.79 3.62 -0.30
N GLY A 24 -4.48 3.50 -0.12
CA GLY A 24 -3.85 3.51 1.19
C GLY A 24 -2.61 4.39 1.23
N THR A 25 -2.12 4.61 2.43
CA THR A 25 -0.92 5.39 2.72
C THR A 25 0.19 4.47 3.21
N ILE A 26 1.40 4.65 2.68
CA ILE A 26 2.55 3.90 3.17
C ILE A 26 2.94 4.42 4.54
N VAL A 27 2.91 3.55 5.55
CA VAL A 27 3.28 3.89 6.93
C VAL A 27 4.66 3.39 7.31
N SER A 28 5.18 2.37 6.62
CA SER A 28 6.55 1.91 6.84
C SER A 28 7.15 1.22 5.62
N VAL A 29 8.48 1.24 5.54
CA VAL A 29 9.26 0.57 4.49
C VAL A 29 10.32 -0.33 5.13
N GLU A 30 10.18 -1.63 4.93
CA GLU A 30 11.14 -2.62 5.38
C GLU A 30 12.06 -3.00 4.19
N ARG A 31 13.34 -2.64 4.27
CA ARG A 31 14.33 -2.99 3.25
C ARG A 31 14.74 -4.46 3.42
N LYS A 32 14.25 -5.35 2.56
CA LYS A 32 14.78 -6.71 2.44
C LYS A 32 15.75 -6.83 1.27
N ARG A 33 16.68 -7.79 1.36
CA ARG A 33 17.78 -8.00 0.41
C ARG A 33 17.35 -8.17 -1.06
N LYS A 34 16.13 -8.68 -1.31
CA LYS A 34 15.60 -8.94 -2.66
C LYS A 34 14.62 -7.87 -3.16
N GLU A 35 13.75 -7.37 -2.28
CA GLU A 35 12.75 -6.36 -2.62
C GLU A 35 12.29 -5.62 -1.35
N PRO A 36 12.08 -4.29 -1.39
CA PRO A 36 11.45 -3.57 -0.29
C PRO A 36 10.01 -4.05 -0.05
N ARG A 37 9.63 -4.18 1.21
CA ARG A 37 8.24 -4.39 1.63
C ARG A 37 7.69 -3.10 2.21
N TYR A 38 6.46 -2.78 1.86
CA TYR A 38 5.75 -1.60 2.31
C TYR A 38 4.58 -2.04 3.19
N SER A 39 4.44 -1.44 4.36
CA SER A 39 3.20 -1.57 5.12
C SER A 39 2.29 -0.42 4.72
N VAL A 40 1.05 -0.73 4.37
CA VAL A 40 0.06 0.24 3.91
C VAL A 40 -1.11 0.20 4.86
N GLU A 41 -1.58 1.38 5.26
CA GLU A 41 -2.80 1.55 6.04
C GLU A 41 -3.84 2.29 5.19
N TRP A 42 -5.11 1.92 5.37
CA TRP A 42 -6.26 2.56 4.74
C TRP A 42 -7.43 2.47 5.69
N GLU A 43 -8.41 3.34 5.51
CA GLU A 43 -9.65 3.28 6.28
C GLU A 43 -10.44 2.05 5.85
N THR A 44 -10.76 1.19 6.80
CA THR A 44 -11.70 0.07 6.61
C THR A 44 -13.01 0.41 7.28
N TYR A 45 -14.13 -0.02 6.70
CA TYR A 45 -15.41 0.03 7.40
C TYR A 45 -15.31 -0.80 8.68
N VAL A 46 -16.00 -0.41 9.75
CA VAL A 46 -15.92 -1.03 11.10
C VAL A 46 -16.14 -2.56 11.09
N LEU A 47 -16.79 -3.10 10.05
CA LEU A 47 -16.99 -4.54 9.83
C LEU A 47 -15.71 -5.29 9.40
N GLU A 48 -14.72 -4.59 8.86
CA GLU A 48 -13.41 -5.10 8.48
C GLU A 48 -12.41 -4.76 9.57
N THR A 49 -12.26 -5.65 10.56
CA THR A 49 -11.22 -5.55 11.59
C THR A 49 -9.83 -5.68 10.93
N GLY A 50 -9.16 -4.57 10.64
CA GLY A 50 -7.94 -4.56 9.81
C GLY A 50 -6.64 -4.41 10.59
N LYS A 51 -5.79 -5.44 10.60
CA LYS A 51 -4.36 -5.28 10.92
C LYS A 51 -3.62 -4.70 9.70
N PRO A 52 -2.51 -3.96 9.89
CA PRO A 52 -1.68 -3.50 8.77
C PRO A 52 -1.22 -4.67 7.89
N ILE A 53 -1.45 -4.57 6.58
CA ILE A 53 -1.04 -5.57 5.61
C ILE A 53 0.25 -5.10 4.91
N LYS A 54 1.18 -6.04 4.70
CA LYS A 54 2.44 -5.80 3.99
C LYS A 54 2.30 -6.16 2.51
N TYR A 55 2.81 -5.28 1.66
CA TYR A 55 2.83 -5.39 0.20
C TYR A 55 4.25 -5.29 -0.36
N SER A 56 4.50 -5.96 -1.48
CA SER A 56 5.69 -5.77 -2.31
C SER A 56 5.55 -4.52 -3.19
N ALA A 57 6.65 -4.07 -3.81
CA ALA A 57 6.62 -2.91 -4.69
C ALA A 57 5.73 -3.16 -5.93
N ARG A 58 5.65 -4.40 -6.38
CA ARG A 58 4.88 -4.83 -7.57
C ARG A 58 3.37 -4.81 -7.35
N GLU A 59 2.92 -4.85 -6.10
CA GLU A 59 1.50 -4.84 -5.72
C GLU A 59 0.94 -3.42 -5.53
N LEU A 60 1.79 -2.38 -5.64
CA LEU A 60 1.43 -0.98 -5.39
C LEU A 60 1.50 -0.14 -6.66
N VAL A 61 0.53 0.73 -6.84
CA VAL A 61 0.47 1.71 -7.94
C VAL A 61 0.45 3.11 -7.34
N SER A 62 1.47 3.93 -7.66
CA SER A 62 1.57 5.30 -7.14
C SER A 62 0.45 6.20 -7.68
N THR A 63 -0.21 6.94 -6.79
CA THR A 63 -1.09 8.04 -7.16
C THR A 63 -0.31 9.35 -7.12
N ARG A 64 0.31 9.74 -8.22
CA ARG A 64 0.66 11.16 -8.38
C ARG A 64 -0.27 11.79 -9.40
N SER A 65 -1.16 12.63 -8.89
CA SER A 65 -1.79 13.72 -9.64
C SER A 65 -0.67 14.49 -10.35
N ARG A 66 -0.72 14.52 -11.68
CA ARG A 66 0.07 15.49 -12.45
C ARG A 66 -0.51 16.86 -12.08
N ASN A 67 0.23 17.63 -11.29
CA ASN A 67 0.04 19.07 -11.21
C ASN A 67 0.71 19.69 -12.43
#